data_AF-A0A369WH04-F1
#
_entry.id   AF-A0A369WH04-F1
#
_cell.length_a   1.000
_cell.length_b   1.000
_cell.length_c   1.000
_cell.angle_alpha   90.00
_cell.angle_beta   90.00
_cell.angle_gamma   90.00
#
_symmetry.space_group_name_H-M   'P 1'
#
loop_
_entity.id
_entity.type
_entity.pdbx_description
1 polymer ?
#
loop_
_entity_poly.entity_id
_entity_poly.type
_entity_poly.pdbx_seq_one_letter_code
_entity_poly.pdbx_strand_id
1 'polypeptide(L)'
;MDMSVDQTVESTTDNSPLPTRRVPGDMAMWCFILAELTAFALMFILFSWLRSTDRELFLAGQQLLHPEAGLINTLALLSASGFVAQGVIANRASKQLQASRWMLAGLAVAMIYVVVKCWEYYQLGSAGYGLNGNRFFTAYFLLTGFHFLHVLLGMSIIGYVTRRLRQQVYGPDNRVGLESVACYWHMVDLLWIVLFPLVYVIR
;
A
#
# COMPACT_ATOMS: atom_id res chain seq x y z
N MET A 1 7.07 -77.29 -13.25
CA MET A 1 7.40 -76.27 -14.24
C MET A 1 6.19 -75.34 -14.24
N ASP A 2 6.17 -74.44 -13.26
CA ASP A 2 5.22 -73.32 -13.15
C ASP A 2 5.61 -72.52 -11.92
N MET A 3 5.87 -71.22 -12.12
CA MET A 3 5.59 -70.14 -11.17
C MET A 3 6.04 -68.81 -11.77
N SER A 4 5.11 -68.21 -12.51
CA SER A 4 4.74 -66.79 -12.41
C SER A 4 5.86 -65.79 -12.07
N VAL A 5 6.40 -65.17 -13.12
CA VAL A 5 6.94 -63.81 -13.05
C VAL A 5 5.74 -62.88 -12.93
N ASP A 6 5.47 -62.37 -11.73
CA ASP A 6 4.58 -61.23 -11.54
C ASP A 6 5.38 -60.13 -10.84
N GLN A 7 6.03 -59.30 -11.65
CA GLN A 7 6.58 -58.02 -11.17
C GLN A 7 5.41 -57.06 -11.02
N THR A 8 4.79 -57.07 -9.86
CA THR A 8 3.93 -55.96 -9.43
C THR A 8 4.83 -54.76 -9.19
N VAL A 9 4.85 -53.86 -10.17
CA VAL A 9 5.39 -52.51 -10.05
C VAL A 9 4.61 -51.83 -8.92
N GLU A 10 5.22 -51.78 -7.74
CA GLU A 10 4.71 -51.03 -6.60
C GLU A 10 4.78 -49.54 -6.96
N SER A 11 3.67 -49.02 -7.49
CA SER A 11 3.51 -47.60 -7.75
C SER A 11 3.43 -46.89 -6.39
N THR A 12 4.59 -46.45 -5.90
CA THR A 12 4.66 -45.49 -4.80
C THR A 12 4.02 -44.19 -5.31
N THR A 13 2.71 -44.11 -5.14
CA THR A 13 1.95 -42.86 -5.25
C THR A 13 2.49 -41.97 -4.15
N ASP A 14 3.38 -41.05 -4.54
CA ASP A 14 3.83 -39.95 -3.70
C ASP A 14 2.59 -39.10 -3.38
N ASN A 15 1.93 -39.45 -2.28
CA ASN A 15 0.80 -38.74 -1.70
C ASN A 15 1.28 -37.53 -0.89
N SER A 16 2.44 -36.94 -1.23
CA SER A 16 2.79 -35.63 -0.68
C SER A 16 1.71 -34.64 -1.11
N PRO A 17 0.97 -34.02 -0.16
CA PRO A 17 -0.05 -33.06 -0.52
C PRO A 17 0.64 -31.94 -1.30
N LEU A 18 0.18 -31.74 -2.56
CA LEU A 18 0.68 -30.68 -3.42
C LEU A 18 0.73 -29.38 -2.62
N PRO A 19 1.84 -28.61 -2.67
CA PRO A 19 1.97 -27.39 -1.89
C PRO A 19 0.79 -26.47 -2.22
N THR A 20 -0.15 -26.38 -1.27
CA THR A 20 -1.31 -25.52 -1.43
C THR A 20 -0.79 -24.09 -1.46
N ARG A 21 -0.75 -23.53 -2.67
CA ARG A 21 -0.34 -22.15 -2.91
C ARG A 21 -1.38 -21.24 -2.26
N ARG A 22 -1.21 -20.98 -0.95
CA ARG A 22 -2.03 -20.00 -0.23
C ARG A 22 -1.71 -18.63 -0.80
N VAL A 23 -2.76 -17.93 -1.22
CA VAL A 23 -2.65 -16.50 -1.51
C VAL A 23 -2.23 -15.82 -0.21
N PRO A 24 -1.19 -14.98 -0.22
CA PRO A 24 -0.83 -14.18 0.95
C PRO A 24 -2.04 -13.34 1.38
N GLY A 25 -2.47 -13.50 2.64
CA GLY A 25 -3.57 -12.75 3.24
C GLY A 25 -4.92 -13.48 3.29
N ASP A 26 -5.73 -13.10 4.28
CA ASP A 26 -7.07 -13.65 4.50
C ASP A 26 -8.06 -13.18 3.40
N MET A 27 -9.07 -13.97 3.06
CA MET A 27 -10.05 -13.62 2.02
C MET A 27 -10.81 -12.33 2.35
N ALA A 28 -11.07 -12.09 3.64
CA ALA A 28 -11.70 -10.85 4.11
C ALA A 28 -10.86 -9.61 3.78
N MET A 29 -9.52 -9.73 3.83
CA MET A 29 -8.61 -8.64 3.50
C MET A 29 -8.68 -8.27 2.03
N TRP A 30 -8.78 -9.26 1.15
CA TRP A 30 -8.91 -9.03 -0.30
C TRP A 30 -10.23 -8.35 -0.66
N CYS A 31 -11.35 -8.77 -0.06
CA CYS A 31 -12.63 -8.08 -0.23
C CYS A 31 -12.56 -6.61 0.21
N PHE A 32 -11.92 -6.35 1.35
CA PHE A 32 -11.71 -4.99 1.85
C PHE A 32 -10.83 -4.15 0.89
N ILE A 33 -9.70 -4.70 0.44
CA ILE A 33 -8.82 -4.05 -0.54
C ILE A 33 -9.57 -3.70 -1.82
N LEU A 34 -10.37 -4.62 -2.37
CA LEU A 34 -11.13 -4.37 -3.59
C LEU A 34 -12.20 -3.28 -3.39
N ALA A 35 -12.83 -3.24 -2.23
CA ALA A 35 -13.79 -2.18 -1.90
C ALA A 35 -13.12 -0.80 -1.86
N GLU A 36 -11.95 -0.69 -1.23
CA GLU A 36 -11.20 0.58 -1.20
C GLU A 36 -10.68 0.97 -2.59
N LEU A 37 -10.15 0.02 -3.36
CA LEU A 37 -9.75 0.27 -4.75
C LEU A 37 -10.91 0.78 -5.60
N THR A 38 -12.11 0.24 -5.41
CA THR A 38 -13.32 0.71 -6.10
C THR A 38 -13.67 2.14 -5.69
N ALA A 39 -13.61 2.47 -4.40
CA ALA A 39 -13.86 3.83 -3.92
C ALA A 39 -12.87 4.83 -4.53
N PHE A 40 -11.57 4.50 -4.54
CA PHE A 40 -10.55 5.33 -5.20
C PHE A 40 -10.75 5.45 -6.70
N ALA A 41 -11.12 4.35 -7.38
CA ALA A 41 -11.40 4.36 -8.81
C ALA A 41 -12.54 5.33 -9.16
N LEU A 42 -13.62 5.34 -8.37
CA LEU A 42 -14.72 6.29 -8.54
C LEU A 42 -14.25 7.75 -8.36
N MET A 43 -13.41 8.01 -7.36
CA MET A 43 -12.83 9.34 -7.14
C MET A 43 -11.89 9.76 -8.27
N PHE A 44 -11.08 8.84 -8.82
CA PHE A 44 -10.22 9.11 -9.97
C PHE A 44 -11.03 9.42 -11.23
N ILE A 45 -12.12 8.70 -11.48
CA ILE A 45 -13.04 8.97 -12.59
C ILE A 45 -13.67 10.35 -12.42
N LEU A 46 -14.18 10.68 -11.22
CA LEU A 46 -14.75 11.99 -10.91
C LEU A 46 -13.74 13.11 -11.13
N PHE A 47 -12.50 12.95 -10.64
CA PHE A 47 -11.42 13.93 -10.82
C PHE A 47 -11.08 14.11 -12.30
N SER A 48 -10.98 13.02 -13.06
CA SER A 48 -10.70 13.05 -14.50
C SER A 48 -11.82 13.72 -15.29
N TRP A 49 -13.08 13.49 -14.90
CA TRP A 49 -14.23 14.13 -15.51
C TRP A 49 -14.27 15.64 -15.23
N LEU A 50 -14.11 16.04 -13.96
CA LEU A 50 -14.02 17.47 -13.57
C LEU A 50 -12.91 18.20 -14.32
N ARG A 51 -11.75 17.54 -14.47
CA ARG A 51 -10.63 18.04 -15.25
C ARG A 51 -10.97 18.25 -16.73
N SER A 52 -11.74 17.34 -17.31
CA SER A 52 -12.13 17.43 -18.72
C SER A 52 -13.09 18.59 -19.00
N THR A 53 -13.90 18.95 -18.01
CA THR A 53 -14.88 20.04 -18.10
C THR A 53 -14.23 21.41 -17.88
N ASP A 54 -13.38 21.55 -16.85
CA ASP A 54 -12.81 22.84 -16.43
C ASP A 54 -11.27 22.84 -16.54
N ARG A 55 -10.73 22.55 -17.74
CA ARG A 55 -9.28 22.36 -17.96
C ARG A 55 -8.44 23.58 -17.54
N GLU A 56 -8.92 24.79 -17.80
CA GLU A 56 -8.19 26.03 -17.46
C GLU A 56 -8.04 26.20 -15.94
N LEU A 57 -9.11 25.92 -15.18
CA LEU A 57 -9.11 25.98 -13.72
C LEU A 57 -8.21 24.90 -13.10
N PHE A 58 -8.17 23.71 -13.72
CA PHE A 58 -7.26 22.63 -13.30
C PHE A 58 -5.79 22.98 -13.58
N LEU A 59 -5.48 23.59 -14.72
CA LEU A 59 -4.12 24.03 -15.03
C LEU A 59 -3.66 25.13 -14.07
N ALA A 60 -4.51 26.11 -13.77
CA ALA A 60 -4.22 27.17 -12.80
C ALA A 60 -3.99 26.60 -11.39
N GLY A 61 -4.83 25.65 -10.97
CA GLY A 61 -4.67 24.96 -9.68
C GLY A 61 -3.38 24.13 -9.58
N GLN A 62 -3.00 23.45 -10.67
CA GLN A 62 -1.76 22.66 -10.72
C GLN A 62 -0.48 23.49 -10.65
N GLN A 63 -0.50 24.74 -11.11
CA GLN A 63 0.66 25.63 -11.02
C GLN A 63 0.97 26.06 -9.58
N LEU A 64 -0.02 25.99 -8.69
CA LEU A 64 0.13 26.29 -7.26
C LEU A 64 0.66 25.08 -6.46
N LEU A 65 0.70 23.90 -7.06
CA LEU A 65 1.24 22.68 -6.46
C LEU A 65 2.72 22.53 -6.81
N HIS A 66 3.48 21.97 -5.87
CA HIS A 66 4.90 21.69 -6.02
C HIS A 66 5.13 20.28 -6.58
N PRO A 67 5.51 20.11 -7.87
CA PRO A 67 5.75 18.78 -8.44
C PRO A 67 6.90 18.04 -7.74
N GLU A 68 7.93 18.77 -7.29
CA GLU A 68 9.03 18.22 -6.50
C GLU A 68 8.56 17.56 -5.20
N ALA A 69 7.58 18.15 -4.50
CA ALA A 69 7.01 17.58 -3.29
C ALA A 69 6.29 16.26 -3.58
N GLY A 70 5.55 16.21 -4.69
CA GLY A 70 4.93 14.98 -5.19
C GLY A 70 5.96 13.88 -5.51
N LEU A 71 7.09 14.23 -6.12
CA LEU A 71 8.15 13.29 -6.46
C LEU A 71 8.86 12.74 -5.22
N ILE A 72 9.18 13.60 -4.24
CA ILE A 72 9.76 13.17 -2.95
C ILE A 72 8.84 12.18 -2.26
N ASN A 73 7.53 12.46 -2.24
CA ASN A 73 6.52 11.59 -1.66
C ASN A 73 6.47 10.21 -2.33
N THR A 74 6.50 10.18 -3.66
CA THR A 74 6.48 8.93 -4.43
C THR A 74 7.73 8.09 -4.16
N LEU A 75 8.92 8.71 -4.13
CA LEU A 75 10.16 8.00 -3.81
C LEU A 75 10.16 7.50 -2.36
N ALA A 76 9.64 8.28 -1.42
CA ALA A 76 9.54 7.90 -0.02
C ALA A 76 8.61 6.69 0.15
N LEU A 77 7.41 6.72 -0.43
CA LEU A 77 6.46 5.60 -0.32
C LEU A 77 6.98 4.34 -1.01
N LEU A 78 7.55 4.46 -2.21
CA LEU A 78 8.16 3.33 -2.90
C LEU A 78 9.30 2.69 -2.10
N SER A 79 10.14 3.53 -1.48
CA SER A 79 11.21 3.07 -0.60
C SER A 79 10.66 2.39 0.65
N ALA A 80 9.64 2.97 1.28
CA ALA A 80 8.95 2.38 2.43
C ALA A 80 8.33 1.01 2.09
N SER A 81 7.71 0.91 0.92
CA SER A 81 7.15 -0.31 0.33
C SER A 81 8.24 -1.39 0.18
N GLY A 82 9.42 -1.02 -0.33
CA GLY A 82 10.58 -1.91 -0.39
C GLY A 82 11.03 -2.43 0.97
N PHE A 83 11.09 -1.58 2.00
CA PHE A 83 11.43 -2.00 3.36
C PHE A 83 10.38 -2.93 3.98
N VAL A 84 9.08 -2.66 3.77
CA VAL A 84 8.00 -3.55 4.23
C VAL A 84 8.11 -4.93 3.57
N ALA A 85 8.40 -4.99 2.27
CA ALA A 85 8.62 -6.26 1.57
C ALA A 85 9.79 -7.06 2.18
N GLN A 86 10.92 -6.41 2.48
CA GLN A 86 12.05 -7.05 3.16
C GLN A 86 11.67 -7.54 4.57
N GLY A 87 10.82 -6.81 5.28
CA GLY A 87 10.29 -7.23 6.57
C GLY A 87 9.45 -8.50 6.50
N VAL A 88 8.60 -8.64 5.47
CA VAL A 88 7.83 -9.87 5.23
C VAL A 88 8.76 -11.04 4.92
N ILE A 89 9.76 -10.85 4.05
CA ILE A 89 10.74 -11.90 3.71
C ILE A 89 11.50 -12.36 4.96
N ALA A 90 11.97 -11.42 5.79
CA ALA A 90 12.65 -11.74 7.05
C ALA A 90 11.74 -12.50 8.03
N ASN A 91 10.44 -12.16 8.07
CA ASN A 91 9.48 -12.86 8.91
C ASN A 91 9.19 -14.30 8.41
N ARG A 92 9.13 -14.50 7.08
CA ARG A 92 9.02 -15.85 6.49
C ARG A 92 10.22 -16.73 6.86
N ALA A 93 11.41 -16.14 6.97
CA ALA A 93 12.63 -16.79 7.46
C ALA A 93 12.69 -16.94 9.01
N SER A 94 11.59 -16.67 9.72
CA SER A 94 11.49 -16.70 11.19
C SER A 94 12.43 -15.73 11.92
N LYS A 95 12.98 -14.73 11.23
CA LYS A 95 13.87 -13.70 11.81
C LYS A 95 13.05 -12.48 12.28
N GLN A 96 12.24 -12.67 13.32
CA GLN A 96 11.27 -11.66 13.79
C GLN A 96 11.91 -10.31 14.16
N LEU A 97 13.10 -10.33 14.79
CA LEU A 97 13.80 -9.09 15.14
C LEU A 97 14.27 -8.33 13.89
N GLN A 98 14.76 -9.05 12.88
CA GLN A 98 15.16 -8.44 11.60
C GLN A 98 13.93 -7.90 10.85
N ALA A 99 12.82 -8.64 10.85
CA ALA A 99 11.56 -8.16 10.30
C ALA A 99 11.10 -6.86 10.96
N SER A 100 11.19 -6.77 12.29
CA SER A 100 10.81 -5.54 13.02
C SER A 100 11.67 -4.33 12.65
N ARG A 101 12.98 -4.52 12.40
CA ARG A 101 13.88 -3.45 11.98
C ARG A 101 13.54 -2.93 10.59
N TRP A 102 13.22 -3.83 9.66
CA TRP A 102 12.76 -3.46 8.31
C TRP A 102 11.42 -2.71 8.34
N MET A 103 10.47 -3.17 9.16
CA MET A 103 9.19 -2.49 9.34
C MET A 103 9.36 -1.09 9.96
N LEU A 104 10.26 -0.93 10.93
CA LEU A 104 10.60 0.39 11.49
C LEU A 104 11.25 1.30 10.46
N ALA A 105 12.16 0.79 9.63
CA ALA A 105 12.76 1.56 8.55
C ALA A 105 11.69 2.03 7.55
N GLY A 106 10.76 1.14 7.17
CA GLY A 106 9.62 1.49 6.32
C GLY A 106 8.76 2.60 6.91
N LEU A 107 8.41 2.52 8.20
CA LEU A 107 7.69 3.57 8.92
C LEU A 107 8.45 4.89 8.96
N ALA A 108 9.76 4.85 9.23
CA ALA A 108 10.58 6.05 9.29
C ALA A 108 10.64 6.78 7.93
N VAL A 109 10.73 6.03 6.83
CA VAL A 109 10.69 6.62 5.49
C VAL A 109 9.28 7.11 5.14
N ALA A 110 8.23 6.38 5.52
CA ALA A 110 6.84 6.81 5.33
C ALA A 110 6.51 8.11 6.08
N MET A 111 7.19 8.42 7.18
CA MET A 111 7.02 9.72 7.86
C MET A 111 7.41 10.90 6.98
N ILE A 112 8.31 10.74 6.02
CA ILE A 112 8.67 11.80 5.06
C ILE A 112 7.42 12.20 4.26
N TYR A 113 6.63 11.21 3.81
CA TYR A 113 5.37 11.46 3.12
C TYR A 113 4.42 12.32 3.97
N VAL A 114 4.26 11.96 5.24
CA VAL A 114 3.36 12.66 6.17
C VAL A 114 3.80 14.10 6.36
N VAL A 115 5.09 14.33 6.62
CA VAL A 115 5.64 15.68 6.86
C VAL A 115 5.49 16.56 5.63
N VAL A 116 5.86 16.07 4.45
CA VAL A 116 5.73 16.83 3.20
C VAL A 116 4.27 17.17 2.93
N LYS A 117 3.34 16.24 3.19
CA LYS A 117 1.91 16.49 2.99
C LYS A 117 1.32 17.48 3.98
N CYS A 118 1.68 17.39 5.25
CA CYS A 118 1.28 18.40 6.23
C CYS A 118 1.79 19.79 5.85
N TRP A 119 3.03 19.89 5.37
CA TRP A 119 3.59 21.15 4.89
C TRP A 119 2.84 21.70 3.67
N GLU A 120 2.54 20.86 2.67
CA GLU A 120 1.78 21.25 1.49
C GLU A 120 0.37 21.73 1.83
N TYR A 121 -0.34 21.02 2.71
CA TYR A 121 -1.66 21.43 3.19
C TYR A 121 -1.62 22.71 4.00
N TYR A 122 -0.60 22.90 4.83
CA TYR A 122 -0.42 24.13 5.58
C TYR A 122 -0.18 25.33 4.64
N GLN A 123 0.68 25.17 3.62
CA GLN A 123 0.92 26.22 2.63
C GLN A 123 -0.37 26.59 1.87
N LEU A 124 -1.09 25.59 1.35
CA LEU A 124 -2.36 25.82 0.64
C LEU A 124 -3.40 26.49 1.53
N GLY A 125 -3.55 26.02 2.78
CA GLY A 125 -4.47 26.60 3.75
C GLY A 125 -4.12 28.04 4.11
N SER A 126 -2.82 28.35 4.27
CA SER A 126 -2.35 29.71 4.53
C SER A 126 -2.58 30.68 3.37
N ALA A 127 -2.61 30.16 2.14
CA ALA A 127 -2.94 30.90 0.93
C ALA A 127 -4.46 31.02 0.69
N GLY A 128 -5.30 30.51 1.58
CA GLY A 128 -6.76 30.55 1.48
C GLY A 128 -7.37 29.46 0.59
N TYR A 129 -6.57 28.49 0.13
CA TYR A 129 -7.03 27.36 -0.66
C TYR A 129 -7.36 26.18 0.27
N GLY A 130 -8.65 25.88 0.42
CA GLY A 130 -9.14 24.77 1.23
C GLY A 130 -10.27 23.99 0.57
N LEU A 131 -11.02 23.21 1.35
CA LEU A 131 -12.17 22.43 0.88
C LEU A 131 -13.28 23.30 0.28
N ASN A 132 -13.42 24.54 0.75
CA ASN A 132 -14.34 25.56 0.23
C ASN A 132 -13.74 26.37 -0.95
N GLY A 133 -12.61 25.94 -1.49
CA GLY A 133 -11.97 26.58 -2.63
C GLY A 133 -12.69 26.28 -3.95
N ASN A 134 -11.94 26.31 -5.04
CA ASN A 134 -12.47 25.94 -6.35
C ASN A 134 -12.67 24.41 -6.47
N ARG A 135 -13.40 23.98 -7.52
CA ARG A 135 -13.69 22.55 -7.79
C ARG A 135 -12.42 21.68 -7.83
N PHE A 136 -11.31 22.25 -8.31
CA PHE A 136 -10.01 21.59 -8.30
C PHE A 136 -9.50 21.33 -6.89
N PHE A 137 -9.44 22.34 -6.03
CA PHE A 137 -8.96 22.19 -4.65
C PHE A 137 -9.85 21.25 -3.85
N THR A 138 -11.17 21.35 -3.98
CA THR A 138 -12.09 20.39 -3.33
C THR A 138 -11.79 18.95 -3.77
N ALA A 139 -11.68 18.69 -5.07
CA ALA A 139 -11.38 17.35 -5.58
C ALA A 139 -9.96 16.88 -5.19
N TYR A 140 -8.98 17.78 -5.21
CA TYR A 140 -7.60 17.53 -4.75
C TYR A 140 -7.55 17.14 -3.28
N PHE A 141 -8.17 17.93 -2.39
CA PHE A 141 -8.16 17.68 -0.94
C PHE A 141 -8.95 16.42 -0.60
N LEU A 142 -10.06 16.13 -1.28
CA LEU A 142 -10.78 14.88 -1.08
C LEU A 142 -9.93 13.68 -1.51
N LEU A 143 -9.34 13.71 -2.71
CA LEU A 143 -8.56 12.60 -3.25
C LEU A 143 -7.26 12.36 -2.46
N THR A 144 -6.47 13.41 -2.26
CA THR A 144 -5.20 13.31 -1.52
C THR A 144 -5.44 13.12 -0.02
N GLY A 145 -6.48 13.73 0.54
CA GLY A 145 -6.79 13.63 1.97
C GLY A 145 -7.30 12.25 2.35
N PHE A 146 -8.15 11.66 1.51
CA PHE A 146 -8.58 10.27 1.68
C PHE A 146 -7.38 9.32 1.63
N HIS A 147 -6.48 9.48 0.66
CA HIS A 147 -5.23 8.71 0.61
C HIS A 147 -4.35 8.94 1.84
N PHE A 148 -4.16 10.19 2.26
CA PHE A 148 -3.36 10.54 3.43
C PHE A 148 -3.87 9.83 4.69
N LEU A 149 -5.19 9.77 4.88
CA LEU A 149 -5.80 9.02 5.97
C LEU A 149 -5.46 7.51 5.91
N HIS A 150 -5.47 6.91 4.73
CA HIS A 150 -5.12 5.49 4.55
C HIS A 150 -3.66 5.22 4.86
N VAL A 151 -2.76 6.13 4.47
CA VAL A 151 -1.34 6.03 4.84
C VAL A 151 -1.17 6.07 6.35
N LEU A 152 -1.84 7.00 7.06
CA LEU A 152 -1.79 7.05 8.53
C LEU A 152 -2.33 5.77 9.19
N LEU A 153 -3.42 5.22 8.65
CA LEU A 153 -4.00 3.97 9.12
C LEU A 153 -3.02 2.81 8.90
N GLY A 154 -2.45 2.69 7.70
CA GLY A 154 -1.43 1.70 7.37
C GLY A 154 -0.20 1.80 8.27
N MET A 155 0.29 3.02 8.54
CA MET A 155 1.41 3.27 9.44
C MET A 155 1.08 2.84 10.87
N SER A 156 -0.14 3.09 11.32
CA SER A 156 -0.61 2.69 12.65
C SER A 156 -0.65 1.16 12.80
N ILE A 157 -1.15 0.46 11.78
CA ILE A 157 -1.19 -1.01 11.75
C ILE A 157 0.22 -1.61 11.70
N ILE A 158 1.10 -1.11 10.82
CA ILE A 158 2.50 -1.56 10.77
C ILE A 158 3.19 -1.29 12.10
N GLY A 159 2.93 -0.14 12.74
CA GLY A 159 3.45 0.19 14.07
C GLY A 159 3.00 -0.81 15.14
N TYR A 160 1.72 -1.19 15.15
CA TYR A 160 1.18 -2.21 16.05
C TYR A 160 1.85 -3.57 15.84
N VAL A 161 1.91 -4.03 14.58
CA VAL A 161 2.53 -5.31 14.21
C VAL A 161 4.02 -5.33 14.54
N THR A 162 4.72 -4.23 14.29
CA THR A 162 6.15 -4.06 14.63
C THR A 162 6.40 -4.19 16.13
N ARG A 163 5.55 -3.60 16.98
CA ARG A 163 5.65 -3.75 18.44
C ARG A 163 5.47 -5.20 18.87
N ARG A 164 4.47 -5.88 18.31
CA ARG A 164 4.19 -7.29 18.58
C ARG A 164 5.31 -8.21 18.09
N LEU A 165 5.95 -7.92 16.94
CA LEU A 165 7.13 -8.65 16.44
C LEU A 165 8.32 -8.54 17.42
N ARG A 166 8.52 -7.37 18.04
CA ARG A 166 9.60 -7.16 19.03
C ARG A 166 9.38 -7.93 20.33
N GLN A 167 8.13 -8.18 20.71
CA GLN A 167 7.78 -8.94 21.91
C GLN A 167 7.93 -10.45 21.73
N GLN A 168 8.26 -10.94 20.52
CA GLN A 168 8.33 -12.37 20.17
C GLN A 168 7.05 -13.17 20.46
N VAL A 169 5.91 -12.49 20.61
CA VAL A 169 4.59 -13.12 20.81
C VAL A 169 4.01 -13.63 19.48
N TYR A 170 4.70 -13.42 18.35
CA TYR A 170 4.28 -13.91 17.03
C TYR A 170 4.51 -15.42 16.93
N GLY A 171 3.44 -16.21 17.10
CA GLY A 171 3.39 -17.62 16.73
C GLY A 171 3.22 -17.86 15.21
N PRO A 172 3.17 -19.12 14.76
CA PRO A 172 3.08 -19.50 13.33
C PRO A 172 1.87 -18.93 12.59
N ASP A 173 0.70 -18.83 13.24
CA ASP A 173 -0.54 -18.28 12.67
C ASP A 173 -0.44 -16.79 12.30
N ASN A 174 0.48 -16.10 12.95
CA ASN A 174 0.56 -14.65 12.89
C ASN A 174 1.35 -14.19 11.63
N ARG A 175 1.93 -15.14 10.87
CA ARG A 175 2.55 -14.90 9.55
C ARG A 175 1.55 -14.37 8.51
N VAL A 176 0.32 -14.90 8.53
CA VAL A 176 -0.76 -14.47 7.63
C VAL A 176 -1.17 -13.02 7.90
N GLY A 177 -1.13 -12.60 9.17
CA GLY A 177 -1.42 -11.22 9.56
C GLY A 177 -0.41 -10.22 8.98
N LEU A 178 0.90 -10.51 9.07
CA LEU A 178 1.94 -9.62 8.52
C LEU A 178 1.84 -9.51 7.00
N GLU A 179 1.57 -10.62 6.32
CA GLU A 179 1.38 -10.63 4.86
C GLU A 179 0.16 -9.80 4.46
N SER A 180 -0.94 -9.91 5.19
CA SER A 180 -2.15 -9.09 4.97
C SER A 180 -1.87 -7.59 5.11
N VAL A 181 -1.13 -7.20 6.16
CA VAL A 181 -0.74 -5.81 6.41
C VAL A 181 0.22 -5.28 5.33
N ALA A 182 1.15 -6.11 4.87
CA ALA A 182 2.01 -5.72 3.76
C ALA A 182 1.22 -5.56 2.45
N CYS A 183 0.28 -6.47 2.15
CA CYS A 183 -0.60 -6.33 0.99
C CYS A 183 -1.43 -5.04 1.04
N TYR A 184 -1.94 -4.66 2.22
CA TYR A 184 -2.59 -3.36 2.43
C TYR A 184 -1.67 -2.21 2.05
N TRP A 185 -0.47 -2.19 2.63
CA TRP A 185 0.51 -1.14 2.44
C TRP A 185 0.90 -0.97 0.97
N HIS A 186 1.16 -2.09 0.29
CA HIS A 186 1.49 -2.09 -1.13
C HIS A 186 0.32 -1.60 -2.00
N MET A 187 -0.93 -1.92 -1.64
CA MET A 187 -2.09 -1.38 -2.34
C MET A 187 -2.18 0.14 -2.17
N VAL A 188 -2.01 0.64 -0.95
CA VAL A 188 -2.01 2.09 -0.69
C VAL A 188 -0.89 2.76 -1.50
N ASP A 189 0.32 2.20 -1.50
CA ASP A 189 1.45 2.69 -2.31
C ASP A 189 1.12 2.74 -3.82
N LEU A 190 0.50 1.68 -4.36
CA LEU A 190 0.05 1.65 -5.77
C LEU A 190 -0.96 2.76 -6.09
N LEU A 191 -1.89 3.07 -5.18
CA LEU A 191 -2.81 4.19 -5.37
C LEU A 191 -2.07 5.53 -5.46
N TRP A 192 -1.00 5.71 -4.68
CA TRP A 192 -0.19 6.93 -4.77
C TRP A 192 0.52 7.06 -6.11
N ILE A 193 1.06 5.94 -6.62
CA ILE A 193 1.73 5.90 -7.94
C ILE A 193 0.78 6.34 -9.07
N VAL A 194 -0.52 6.05 -8.95
CA VAL A 194 -1.54 6.51 -9.91
C VAL A 194 -1.94 7.97 -9.65
N LEU A 195 -2.06 8.36 -8.38
CA LEU A 195 -2.47 9.69 -7.97
C LEU A 195 -1.43 10.75 -8.37
N PHE A 196 -0.15 10.48 -8.14
CA PHE A 196 0.95 11.41 -8.43
C PHE A 196 0.91 11.96 -9.85
N PRO A 197 0.91 11.14 -10.92
CA PRO A 197 0.87 11.66 -12.28
C PRO A 197 -0.46 12.35 -12.59
N LEU A 198 -1.58 11.84 -12.09
CA LEU A 198 -2.91 12.40 -12.34
C LEU A 198 -3.04 13.84 -11.81
N VAL A 199 -2.44 14.11 -10.64
CA VAL A 199 -2.53 15.40 -9.96
C VAL A 199 -1.39 16.34 -10.31
N TYR A 200 -0.15 15.85 -10.42
CA TYR A 200 1.05 16.71 -10.51
C TYR A 200 1.71 16.74 -11.90
N VAL A 201 1.63 15.66 -12.69
CA VAL A 201 2.45 15.51 -13.91
C VAL A 201 1.66 15.77 -15.18
N ILE A 202 0.46 15.19 -15.29
CA ILE A 202 -0.37 15.33 -16.48
C ILE A 202 -0.92 16.75 -16.47
N ARG A 203 -0.59 17.55 -17.48
CA ARG A 203 -1.09 18.92 -17.74
C ARG A 203 -2.01 18.94 -18.96
#